data_AF-A0A2Z5ZWD2-F1
#
_entry.id   AF-A0A2Z5ZWD2-F1
#
_cell.length_a   1.000
_cell.length_b   1.000
_cell.length_c   1.000
_cell.angle_alpha   90.00
_cell.angle_beta   90.00
_cell.angle_gamma   90.00
#
_symmetry.space_group_name_H-M   'P 1'
#
loop_
_entity.id
_entity.type
_entity.pdbx_description
1 polymer ?
#
loop_
_entity_poly.entity_id
_entity_poly.type
_entity_poly.pdbx_seq_one_letter_code
_entity_poly.pdbx_strand_id
1 'polypeptide(L)'
;QTGERETLKEVGCIDCHVDINKQDKADHTKDVRMPTADVCGTCHLREFAERESERDTMIWPNGQWPDGRPSHALDYTANIETTVWAAMPQREVAEGCTMCH
;
A
#
# COMPACT_ATOMS: atom_id res chain seq x y z
N GLN A 1 -14.97 -11.32 0.54
CA GLN A 1 -14.61 -12.75 0.47
C GLN A 1 -15.68 -13.45 -0.35
N THR A 2 -15.31 -14.09 -1.46
CA THR A 2 -16.22 -15.04 -2.11
C THR A 2 -16.33 -16.27 -1.20
N GLY A 3 -17.52 -16.84 -1.05
CA GLY A 3 -17.64 -18.14 -0.39
C GLY A 3 -16.83 -19.18 -1.15
N GLU A 4 -16.36 -20.25 -0.49
CA GLU A 4 -15.50 -21.32 -1.06
C GLU A 4 -16.02 -21.98 -2.36
N ARG A 5 -17.23 -21.65 -2.83
CA ARG A 5 -17.87 -22.21 -4.03
C ARG A 5 -18.29 -21.16 -5.06
N GLU A 6 -18.01 -19.87 -4.85
CA GLU A 6 -18.31 -18.81 -5.82
C GLU A 6 -17.05 -18.44 -6.59
N THR A 7 -17.13 -18.58 -7.92
CA THR A 7 -16.09 -18.09 -8.82
C THR A 7 -16.18 -16.57 -8.92
N LEU A 8 -15.06 -15.88 -8.70
CA LEU A 8 -14.94 -14.46 -8.98
C LEU A 8 -15.20 -14.21 -10.47
N LYS A 9 -16.21 -13.39 -10.80
CA LYS A 9 -16.61 -13.15 -12.19
C LYS A 9 -15.67 -12.19 -12.92
N GLU A 10 -15.25 -11.14 -12.23
CA GLU A 10 -14.33 -10.12 -12.73
C GLU A 10 -13.67 -9.38 -11.55
N VAL A 11 -12.69 -8.52 -11.87
CA VAL A 11 -12.19 -7.47 -10.99
C VAL A 11 -12.40 -6.14 -11.73
N GLY A 12 -13.51 -5.47 -11.44
CA GLY A 12 -13.93 -4.22 -12.05
C GLY A 12 -13.66 -3.00 -11.18
N CYS A 13 -14.15 -1.84 -11.63
CA CYS A 13 -13.92 -0.57 -10.94
C CYS A 13 -14.40 -0.60 -9.48
N ILE A 14 -15.59 -1.17 -9.24
CA ILE A 14 -16.23 -1.18 -7.91
C ILE A 14 -15.48 -2.07 -6.91
N ASP A 15 -14.78 -3.11 -7.37
CA ASP A 15 -14.06 -4.05 -6.49
C ASP A 15 -12.89 -3.39 -5.77
N CYS A 16 -12.11 -2.59 -6.51
CA CYS A 16 -10.96 -1.89 -5.95
C CYS A 16 -11.39 -0.56 -5.30
N HIS A 17 -12.22 0.22 -6.00
CA HIS A 17 -12.56 1.58 -5.57
C HIS A 17 -13.73 1.67 -4.60
N VAL A 18 -14.44 0.58 -4.31
CA VAL A 18 -15.50 0.59 -3.29
C VAL A 18 -15.33 -0.58 -2.33
N ASP A 19 -15.65 -1.80 -2.78
CA ASP A 19 -15.53 -3.02 -1.98
C ASP A 19 -15.52 -4.26 -2.87
N ILE A 20 -14.78 -5.28 -2.45
CA ILE A 20 -14.48 -6.46 -3.26
C ILE A 20 -15.73 -7.33 -3.40
N ASN A 21 -16.09 -7.62 -4.66
CA ASN A 21 -17.25 -8.41 -5.05
C ASN A 21 -18.59 -7.78 -4.62
N LYS A 22 -18.65 -6.44 -4.48
CA LYS A 22 -19.87 -5.71 -4.12
C LYS A 22 -20.97 -5.90 -5.17
N GLN A 23 -22.18 -6.25 -4.72
CA GLN A 23 -23.33 -6.55 -5.59
C GLN A 23 -24.42 -5.47 -5.56
N ASP A 24 -24.44 -4.63 -4.54
CA ASP A 24 -25.40 -3.55 -4.34
C ASP A 24 -24.85 -2.19 -4.79
N LYS A 25 -25.69 -1.15 -4.74
CA LYS A 25 -25.32 0.21 -5.17
C LYS A 25 -24.23 0.79 -4.26
N ALA A 26 -23.44 1.70 -4.82
CA ALA A 26 -22.48 2.52 -4.10
C ALA A 26 -22.83 4.01 -4.24
N ASP A 27 -22.66 4.78 -3.17
CA ASP A 27 -22.71 6.23 -3.15
C ASP A 27 -21.32 6.78 -3.52
N HIS A 28 -21.20 7.31 -4.75
CA HIS A 28 -19.92 7.83 -5.27
C HIS A 28 -19.30 8.92 -4.38
N THR A 29 -20.09 9.63 -3.58
CA THR A 29 -19.59 10.71 -2.72
C THR A 29 -19.07 10.23 -1.37
N LYS A 30 -19.26 8.95 -1.01
CA LYS A 30 -18.93 8.40 0.30
C LYS A 30 -18.15 7.10 0.25
N ASP A 31 -18.49 6.23 -0.69
CA ASP A 31 -18.02 4.84 -0.70
C ASP A 31 -16.74 4.66 -1.54
N VAL A 32 -16.34 5.67 -2.31
CA VAL A 32 -15.16 5.59 -3.18
C VAL A 32 -13.87 5.76 -2.38
N ARG A 33 -12.92 4.84 -2.59
CA ARG A 33 -11.56 4.85 -2.02
C ARG A 33 -10.48 4.82 -3.10
N MET A 34 -9.27 5.21 -2.71
CA MET A 34 -8.04 4.89 -3.46
C MET A 34 -7.55 3.50 -3.03
N PRO A 35 -7.35 2.55 -3.96
CA PRO A 35 -6.89 1.21 -3.62
C PRO A 35 -5.44 1.24 -3.13
N THR A 36 -5.24 0.89 -1.86
CA THR A 36 -3.93 0.75 -1.21
C THR A 36 -3.42 -0.69 -1.31
N ALA A 37 -2.19 -0.96 -0.84
CA ALA A 37 -1.57 -2.28 -0.93
C ALA A 37 -2.40 -3.40 -0.28
N ASP A 38 -3.09 -3.13 0.83
CA ASP A 38 -3.98 -4.07 1.53
C ASP A 38 -5.26 -4.40 0.74
N VAL A 39 -5.78 -3.43 -0.04
CA VAL A 39 -6.89 -3.68 -0.96
C VAL A 39 -6.49 -4.72 -2.00
N CYS A 40 -5.31 -4.54 -2.61
CA CYS A 40 -4.74 -5.52 -3.53
C CYS A 40 -4.47 -6.87 -2.84
N GLY A 41 -3.92 -6.82 -1.61
CA GLY A 41 -3.57 -7.98 -0.79
C GLY A 41 -4.76 -8.83 -0.34
N THR A 42 -5.99 -8.33 -0.46
CA THR A 42 -7.19 -9.14 -0.21
C THR A 42 -7.33 -10.29 -1.22
N CYS A 43 -6.87 -10.10 -2.46
CA CYS A 43 -6.83 -11.13 -3.49
C CYS A 43 -5.42 -11.67 -3.74
N HIS A 44 -4.44 -10.77 -3.84
CA HIS A 44 -3.03 -11.08 -4.09
C HIS A 44 -2.26 -11.28 -2.79
N LEU A 45 -2.77 -12.19 -1.94
CA LEU A 45 -2.25 -12.40 -0.59
C LEU A 45 -0.79 -12.82 -0.60
N ARG A 46 -0.40 -13.68 -1.55
CA ARG A 46 0.99 -14.13 -1.67
C ARG A 46 1.91 -12.95 -1.96
N GLU A 47 1.65 -12.19 -3.00
CA GLU A 47 2.50 -11.07 -3.42
C GLU A 47 2.55 -9.98 -2.35
N PHE A 48 1.41 -9.69 -1.71
CA PHE A 48 1.35 -8.76 -0.59
C PHE A 48 2.19 -9.26 0.59
N ALA A 49 2.05 -10.53 0.99
CA ALA A 49 2.82 -11.10 2.10
C ALA A 49 4.32 -11.18 1.78
N GLU A 50 4.69 -11.52 0.54
CA GLU A 50 6.08 -11.51 0.08
C GLU A 50 6.68 -10.10 0.17
N ARG A 51 5.96 -9.07 -0.28
CA ARG A 51 6.41 -7.67 -0.13
C ARG A 51 6.52 -7.27 1.34
N GLU A 52 5.50 -7.52 2.16
CA GLU A 52 5.54 -7.16 3.59
C GLU A 52 6.65 -7.91 4.35
N SER A 53 7.05 -9.11 3.90
CA SER A 53 8.15 -9.87 4.51
C SER A 53 9.50 -9.16 4.43
N GLU A 54 9.66 -8.14 3.58
CA GLU A 54 10.84 -7.28 3.57
C GLU A 54 11.10 -6.65 4.95
N ARG A 55 10.04 -6.37 5.72
CA ARG A 55 10.14 -5.84 7.10
C ARG A 55 10.91 -6.76 8.03
N ASP A 56 10.71 -8.06 7.88
CA ASP A 56 11.27 -9.09 8.76
C ASP A 56 12.59 -9.65 8.24
N THR A 57 12.86 -9.50 6.93
CA THR A 57 14.02 -10.09 6.27
C THR A 57 15.16 -9.10 6.06
N MET A 58 14.87 -7.80 5.90
CA MET A 58 15.89 -6.75 5.73
C MET A 58 16.45 -6.27 7.08
N ILE A 59 17.14 -7.17 7.78
CA ILE A 59 17.77 -6.89 9.07
C ILE A 59 19.29 -6.88 8.91
N TRP A 60 19.91 -5.74 9.18
CA TRP A 60 21.36 -5.60 9.05
C TRP A 60 22.08 -6.08 10.31
N PRO A 61 23.21 -6.81 10.19
CA PRO A 61 23.85 -7.46 11.35
C PRO A 61 24.30 -6.53 12.47
N ASN A 62 24.51 -5.24 12.17
CA ASN A 62 25.04 -4.26 13.12
C ASN A 62 24.26 -2.94 13.10
N GLY A 63 23.01 -2.94 12.61
CA GLY A 63 22.18 -1.73 12.56
C GLY A 63 22.69 -0.67 11.58
N GLN A 64 23.30 -1.08 10.46
CA GLN A 64 23.75 -0.18 9.40
C GLN A 64 22.60 0.68 8.84
N TRP A 65 21.41 0.08 8.81
CA TRP A 65 20.14 0.73 8.48
C TRP A 65 19.11 0.37 9.55
N PRO A 66 18.03 1.15 9.66
CA PRO A 66 16.89 0.75 10.48
C PRO A 66 16.34 -0.60 10.01
N ASP A 67 15.84 -1.41 10.95
CA ASP A 67 15.26 -2.72 10.65
C ASP A 67 14.14 -2.62 9.61
N GLY A 68 14.17 -3.55 8.64
CA GLY A 68 13.26 -3.57 7.51
C GLY A 68 13.62 -2.59 6.39
N ARG A 69 14.75 -1.85 6.48
CA ARG A 69 15.17 -0.87 5.46
C ARG A 69 16.57 -1.14 4.90
N PRO A 70 16.85 -0.74 3.64
CA PRO A 70 15.92 -0.19 2.64
C PRO A 70 15.00 -1.27 2.06
N SER A 71 13.75 -0.91 1.77
CA SER A 71 12.74 -1.82 1.22
C SER A 71 11.56 -1.06 0.60
N HIS A 72 10.77 -1.71 -0.24
CA HIS A 72 9.51 -1.16 -0.76
C HIS A 72 8.35 -1.33 0.25
N ALA A 73 8.54 -2.09 1.33
CA ALA A 73 7.58 -2.13 2.44
C ALA A 73 7.65 -0.86 3.32
N LEU A 74 8.78 -0.15 3.30
CA LEU A 74 9.07 0.98 4.19
C LEU A 74 9.63 2.21 3.45
N ASP A 75 9.45 2.28 2.13
CA ASP A 75 9.88 3.42 1.31
C ASP A 75 9.16 4.71 1.71
N TYR A 76 7.82 4.71 1.82
CA TYR A 76 7.06 5.89 2.23
C TYR A 76 7.41 6.31 3.65
N THR A 77 7.55 5.35 4.56
CA THR A 77 8.00 5.60 5.93
C THR A 77 9.40 6.25 5.93
N ALA A 78 10.33 5.74 5.12
CA ALA A 78 11.66 6.34 5.00
C ALA A 78 11.62 7.77 4.46
N ASN A 79 10.74 8.05 3.49
CA ASN A 79 10.55 9.38 2.93
C ASN A 79 10.00 10.37 3.97
N ILE A 80 8.90 10.05 4.63
CA ILE A 80 8.28 10.99 5.58
C ILE A 80 9.10 11.19 6.86
N GLU A 81 9.92 10.21 7.25
CA GLU A 81 10.88 10.32 8.36
C GLU A 81 12.18 11.04 7.97
N THR A 82 12.34 11.45 6.71
CA THR A 82 13.48 12.27 6.29
C THR A 82 13.31 13.70 6.79
N THR A 83 14.20 14.15 7.68
CA THR A 83 14.06 15.44 8.38
C THR A 83 13.85 16.63 7.45
N VAL A 84 14.58 16.71 6.33
CA VAL A 84 14.43 17.81 5.38
C VAL A 84 13.10 17.74 4.62
N TRP A 85 12.59 16.53 4.31
CA TRP A 85 11.29 16.36 3.69
C TRP A 85 10.17 16.90 4.60
N ALA A 86 10.25 16.61 5.90
CA ALA A 86 9.26 17.08 6.87
C ALA A 86 9.39 18.58 7.19
N ALA A 87 10.60 19.12 7.18
CA ALA A 87 10.88 20.49 7.61
C ALA A 87 10.83 21.54 6.48
N MET A 88 11.08 21.15 5.22
CA MET A 88 11.21 22.12 4.14
C MET A 88 9.87 22.78 3.79
N PRO A 89 9.87 24.09 3.47
CA PRO A 89 8.64 24.81 3.14
C PRO A 89 8.15 24.56 1.71
N GLN A 90 9.02 24.11 0.78
CA GLN A 90 8.64 23.85 -0.61
C GLN A 90 7.93 22.49 -0.75
N ARG A 91 6.67 22.41 -0.34
CA ARG A 91 5.91 21.15 -0.28
C ARG A 91 5.81 20.44 -1.63
N GLU A 92 5.60 21.17 -2.72
CA GLU A 92 5.52 20.58 -4.06
C GLU A 92 6.85 19.99 -4.53
N VAL A 93 7.98 20.51 -4.04
CA VAL A 93 9.30 19.90 -4.28
C VAL A 93 9.46 18.63 -3.44
N ALA A 94 9.06 18.68 -2.16
CA ALA A 94 9.09 17.51 -1.28
C ALA A 94 8.19 16.38 -1.82
N GLU A 95 7.08 16.71 -2.46
CA GLU A 95 6.18 15.73 -3.09
C GLU A 95 6.83 15.03 -4.28
N GLY A 96 7.82 15.65 -4.93
CA GLY A 96 8.65 14.95 -5.92
C GLY A 96 9.44 13.79 -5.31
N CYS A 97 9.86 13.89 -4.04
CA CYS A 97 10.44 12.76 -3.30
C CYS A 97 9.38 11.71 -2.98
N THR A 98 8.19 12.17 -2.56
CA THR A 98 7.05 11.30 -2.28
C THR A 98 6.65 10.48 -3.50
N MET A 99 6.70 11.01 -4.71
CA MET A 99 6.32 10.24 -5.91
C MET A 99 7.28 9.07 -6.23
N CYS A 100 8.46 9.04 -5.62
CA CYS A 100 9.40 7.91 -5.74
C CYS A 100 9.30 6.91 -4.57
N HIS A 101 8.47 7.19 -3.57
CA HIS A 101 8.40 6.49 -2.29
C HIS A 101 6.94 6.25 -1.86
#